data_AF-A0AAW9KJR9-F1
#
_entry.id   AF-A0AAW9KJR9-F1
#
_cell.length_a   1.000
_cell.length_b   1.000
_cell.length_c   1.000
_cell.angle_alpha   90.00
_cell.angle_beta   90.00
_cell.angle_gamma   90.00
#
_symmetry.space_group_name_H-M   'P 1'
#
loop_
_entity.id
_entity.type
_entity.pdbx_description
1 polymer ?
#
loop_
_entity_poly.entity_id
_entity_poly.type
_entity_poly.pdbx_seq_one_letter_code
_entity_poly.pdbx_strand_id
1 'polypeptide(L)'
;MFFYEHNNESSLGSSYGCYVYSFAGQKGEAEGFQVKYQQKTALDEMDVPALYDAHTYAEAAALERATRFTLNGIPGEGVTIPLETGNWAAVWRYPDNTILTVLIKRNSDVEKIANGGSIAKSVTELFAPHVPQAAAGPTQKLTFYPPNEDTARELGIHDGGATPLKPWPSPSP
;
A
#
# COMPACT_ATOMS: atom_id res chain seq x y z
N MET A 1 -14.00 0.95 1.77
CA MET A 1 -13.39 2.04 2.58
C MET A 1 -12.03 2.46 1.99
N PHE A 2 -11.69 3.74 2.02
CA PHE A 2 -10.34 4.27 1.77
C PHE A 2 -9.89 5.00 3.02
N PHE A 3 -8.74 4.63 3.58
CA PHE A 3 -8.15 5.30 4.74
C PHE A 3 -6.76 5.79 4.37
N TYR A 4 -6.48 7.04 4.68
CA TYR A 4 -5.20 7.69 4.46
C TYR A 4 -4.73 8.33 5.75
N GLU A 5 -3.50 8.06 6.13
CA GLU A 5 -2.82 8.65 7.26
C GLU A 5 -1.40 8.98 6.88
N HIS A 6 -1.00 10.22 7.18
CA HIS A 6 0.34 10.71 7.02
C HIS A 6 0.79 11.30 8.34
N ASN A 7 1.96 10.87 8.80
CA ASN A 7 2.58 11.38 10.01
C ASN A 7 4.01 11.86 9.69
N ASN A 8 4.30 13.12 10.01
CA ASN A 8 5.61 13.75 9.85
C ASN A 8 6.22 14.17 11.20
N GLU A 9 5.88 13.48 12.28
CA GLU A 9 6.52 13.68 13.57
C GLU A 9 8.02 13.35 13.48
N SER A 10 8.83 14.36 13.80
CA SER A 10 10.27 14.48 13.50
C SER A 10 11.18 13.44 14.17
N SER A 11 10.67 12.61 15.07
CA SER A 11 11.45 11.59 15.78
C SER A 11 11.53 10.24 15.06
N LEU A 12 10.67 9.97 14.08
CA LEU A 12 10.56 8.66 13.40
C LEU A 12 10.63 8.74 11.85
N GLY A 13 10.78 9.94 11.29
CA GLY A 13 10.79 10.18 9.83
C GLY A 13 9.38 10.31 9.24
N SER A 14 9.29 10.77 7.98
CA SER A 14 8.00 10.91 7.30
C SER A 14 7.42 9.53 6.97
N SER A 15 6.14 9.32 7.30
CA SER A 15 5.43 8.07 7.02
C SER A 15 4.11 8.32 6.28
N TYR A 16 3.80 7.44 5.33
CA TYR A 16 2.55 7.43 4.57
C TYR A 16 1.90 6.06 4.70
N GLY A 17 0.61 6.05 5.03
CA GLY A 17 -0.23 4.86 5.08
C GLY A 17 -1.50 5.08 4.27
N CYS A 18 -1.77 4.21 3.30
CA CYS A 18 -3.03 4.17 2.57
C CYS A 18 -3.61 2.76 2.60
N TYR A 19 -4.90 2.64 2.85
CA TYR A 19 -5.61 1.37 2.90
C TYR A 19 -6.83 1.49 2.02
N VAL A 20 -6.98 0.53 1.11
CA VAL A 20 -8.07 0.52 0.14
C VAL A 20 -8.79 -0.82 0.24
N TYR A 21 -10.09 -0.74 0.48
CA TYR A 21 -11.00 -1.87 0.62
C TYR A 21 -12.10 -1.79 -0.45
N SER A 22 -12.56 -2.96 -0.91
CA SER A 22 -13.75 -3.10 -1.77
C SER A 22 -13.63 -2.46 -3.18
N PHE A 23 -12.54 -2.73 -3.90
CA PHE A 23 -12.31 -2.20 -5.27
C PHE A 23 -12.85 -3.14 -6.36
N ALA A 24 -13.53 -2.59 -7.36
CA ALA A 24 -14.37 -3.33 -8.32
C ALA A 24 -13.64 -4.42 -9.13
N GLY A 25 -12.32 -4.31 -9.35
CA GLY A 25 -11.56 -5.22 -10.21
C GLY A 25 -11.10 -6.53 -9.57
N GLN A 26 -11.13 -6.66 -8.23
CA GLN A 26 -10.61 -7.85 -7.51
C GLN A 26 -11.44 -8.24 -6.28
N LYS A 27 -12.67 -7.74 -6.14
CA LYS A 27 -13.51 -8.01 -4.95
C LYS A 27 -13.65 -9.50 -4.61
N GLY A 28 -13.52 -10.39 -5.61
CA GLY A 28 -13.59 -11.83 -5.41
C GLY A 28 -12.36 -12.40 -4.68
N GLU A 29 -11.15 -11.91 -4.95
CA GLU A 29 -9.90 -12.54 -4.49
C GLU A 29 -9.15 -11.73 -3.43
N ALA A 30 -9.27 -10.41 -3.44
CA ALA A 30 -8.58 -9.51 -2.50
C ALA A 30 -9.59 -8.80 -1.60
N GLU A 31 -9.35 -8.87 -0.29
CA GLU A 31 -10.09 -8.09 0.72
C GLU A 31 -9.75 -6.60 0.61
N GLY A 32 -8.48 -6.30 0.34
CA GLY A 32 -7.96 -4.95 0.19
C GLY A 32 -6.46 -4.93 0.00
N PHE A 33 -5.93 -3.73 -0.15
CA PHE A 33 -4.48 -3.51 -0.16
C PHE A 33 -4.09 -2.34 0.76
N GLN A 34 -2.87 -2.43 1.26
CA GLN A 34 -2.25 -1.46 2.15
C GLN A 34 -0.97 -0.99 1.48
N VAL A 35 -0.80 0.33 1.38
CA VAL A 35 0.41 0.98 0.90
C VAL A 35 1.04 1.71 2.08
N LYS A 36 2.26 1.33 2.42
CA LYS A 36 3.06 1.91 3.49
C LYS A 36 4.33 2.49 2.88
N TYR A 37 4.68 3.71 3.24
CA TYR A 37 6.00 4.27 2.98
C TYR A 37 6.56 4.78 4.29
N GLN A 38 7.81 4.40 4.54
CA GLN A 38 8.50 4.76 5.78
C GLN A 38 9.91 5.22 5.42
N GLN A 39 10.23 6.45 5.83
CA GLN A 39 11.60 6.92 5.97
C GLN A 39 12.12 6.48 7.35
N LYS A 40 12.55 5.22 7.50
CA LYS A 40 13.19 4.79 8.74
C LYS A 40 14.59 5.41 8.88
N THR A 41 15.06 5.53 10.12
CA THR A 41 16.36 6.12 10.49
C THR A 41 17.54 5.22 10.15
N ALA A 42 17.33 3.91 10.05
CA ALA A 42 18.27 2.97 9.46
C ALA A 42 18.01 2.86 7.96
N LEU A 43 19.09 2.82 7.16
CA LEU A 43 19.01 2.67 5.71
C LEU A 43 18.24 1.37 5.38
N ASP A 44 17.33 1.45 4.41
CA ASP A 44 16.68 0.32 3.72
C ASP A 44 15.92 -0.71 4.59
N GLU A 45 15.57 -0.35 5.84
CA GLU A 45 14.71 -1.15 6.70
C GLU A 45 13.25 -1.15 6.20
N MET A 46 12.61 -2.33 6.21
CA MET A 46 11.23 -2.54 5.78
C MET A 46 10.41 -3.22 6.87
N ASP A 47 9.10 -2.95 6.88
CA ASP A 47 8.10 -3.63 7.71
C ASP A 47 7.01 -4.23 6.81
N VAL A 48 7.19 -5.51 6.46
CA VAL A 48 6.22 -6.29 5.68
C VAL A 48 5.56 -7.29 6.62
N PRO A 49 4.25 -7.15 6.92
CA PRO A 49 3.54 -8.12 7.75
C PRO A 49 3.68 -9.54 7.20
N ALA A 50 3.91 -10.50 8.10
CA ALA A 50 4.14 -11.92 7.80
C ALA A 50 5.44 -12.25 7.04
N LEU A 51 6.36 -11.28 6.90
CA LEU A 51 7.71 -11.52 6.40
C LEU A 51 8.71 -11.46 7.56
N TYR A 52 8.80 -12.54 8.33
CA TYR A 52 9.59 -12.60 9.56
C TYR A 52 11.09 -12.81 9.32
N ASP A 53 11.45 -13.30 8.14
CA ASP A 53 12.81 -13.69 7.74
C ASP A 53 13.58 -12.58 7.02
N ALA A 54 12.95 -11.42 6.77
CA ALA A 54 13.58 -10.30 6.09
C ALA A 54 13.15 -8.96 6.70
N HIS A 55 14.13 -8.10 6.97
CA HIS A 55 13.95 -6.78 7.56
C HIS A 55 14.57 -5.66 6.71
N THR A 56 15.33 -6.01 5.68
CA THR A 56 15.90 -5.08 4.70
C THR A 56 15.44 -5.42 3.27
N TYR A 57 15.53 -4.45 2.36
CA TYR A 57 15.28 -4.72 0.94
C TYR A 57 16.18 -5.84 0.39
N ALA A 58 17.47 -5.85 0.76
CA ALA A 58 18.43 -6.84 0.28
C ALA A 58 18.04 -8.27 0.71
N GLU A 59 17.63 -8.45 1.95
CA GLU A 59 17.12 -9.73 2.45
C GLU A 59 15.84 -10.14 1.71
N ALA A 60 14.89 -9.21 1.54
CA ALA A 60 13.66 -9.44 0.79
C ALA A 60 13.93 -9.91 -0.64
N ALA A 61 14.89 -9.26 -1.30
CA ALA A 61 15.29 -9.54 -2.66
C ALA A 61 16.16 -10.80 -2.81
N ALA A 62 16.67 -11.36 -1.72
CA ALA A 62 17.42 -12.60 -1.68
C ALA A 62 16.52 -13.82 -1.46
N LEU A 63 15.26 -13.64 -1.04
CA LEU A 63 14.32 -14.74 -0.87
C LEU A 63 14.09 -15.48 -2.18
N GLU A 64 14.14 -16.82 -2.16
CA GLU A 64 13.93 -17.65 -3.35
C GLU A 64 12.56 -17.42 -4.00
N ARG A 65 11.57 -17.06 -3.19
CA ARG A 65 10.20 -16.76 -3.62
C ARG A 65 10.00 -15.33 -4.16
N ALA A 66 11.02 -14.47 -4.06
CA ALA A 66 10.92 -13.09 -4.54
C ALA A 66 11.13 -13.00 -6.05
N THR A 67 10.33 -12.15 -6.71
CA THR A 67 10.46 -11.84 -8.14
C THR A 67 10.82 -10.37 -8.28
N ARG A 68 11.99 -10.08 -8.87
CA ARG A 68 12.45 -8.71 -9.12
C ARG A 68 11.66 -8.05 -10.24
N PHE A 69 11.47 -6.74 -10.14
CA PHE A 69 10.86 -5.92 -11.17
C PHE A 69 11.44 -4.50 -11.20
N THR A 70 11.27 -3.84 -12.32
CA THR A 70 11.53 -2.41 -12.51
C THR A 70 10.28 -1.70 -12.98
N LEU A 71 10.24 -0.39 -12.78
CA LEU A 71 9.14 0.48 -13.20
C LEU A 71 9.63 1.41 -14.31
N ASN A 72 8.81 1.60 -15.34
CA ASN A 72 9.20 2.44 -16.47
C ASN A 72 9.22 3.92 -16.05
N GLY A 73 10.36 4.59 -16.21
CA GLY A 73 10.51 6.02 -15.90
C GLY A 73 10.52 6.36 -14.40
N ILE A 74 10.51 5.37 -13.50
CA ILE A 74 10.55 5.59 -12.05
C ILE A 74 11.86 4.98 -11.52
N PRO A 75 12.82 5.81 -11.05
CA PRO A 75 14.07 5.32 -10.50
C PRO A 75 13.86 4.47 -9.25
N GLY A 76 14.58 3.35 -9.18
CA GLY A 76 14.51 2.40 -8.07
C GLY A 76 14.43 0.97 -8.55
N GLU A 77 14.16 0.08 -7.63
CA GLU A 77 14.02 -1.36 -7.88
C GLU A 77 13.02 -1.98 -6.92
N GLY A 78 12.37 -3.06 -7.36
CA GLY A 78 11.36 -3.70 -6.56
C GLY A 78 11.38 -5.21 -6.62
N VAL A 79 10.71 -5.80 -5.63
CA VAL A 79 10.45 -7.24 -5.54
C VAL A 79 9.01 -7.51 -5.17
N THR A 80 8.41 -8.52 -5.79
CA THR A 80 7.12 -9.07 -5.37
C THR A 80 7.32 -10.41 -4.69
N ILE A 81 6.60 -10.65 -3.60
CA ILE A 81 6.82 -11.79 -2.71
C ILE A 81 5.46 -12.43 -2.39
N PRO A 82 5.23 -13.71 -2.70
CA PRO A 82 4.10 -14.45 -2.15
C PRO A 82 4.32 -14.71 -0.66
N LEU A 83 3.27 -14.54 0.14
CA LEU A 83 3.29 -14.76 1.59
C LEU A 83 2.54 -16.05 1.96
N GLU A 84 2.85 -16.62 3.13
CA GLU A 84 2.42 -17.97 3.54
C GLU A 84 0.90 -18.19 3.63
N THR A 85 0.09 -17.13 3.64
CA THR A 85 -1.38 -17.18 3.73
C THR A 85 -2.10 -16.88 2.41
N GLY A 86 -1.38 -16.90 1.29
CA GLY A 86 -1.91 -16.55 -0.03
C GLY A 86 -2.04 -15.03 -0.25
N ASN A 87 -1.54 -14.23 0.71
CA ASN A 87 -1.32 -12.79 0.57
C ASN A 87 -0.11 -12.52 -0.34
N TRP A 88 0.02 -11.27 -0.77
CA TRP A 88 1.15 -10.83 -1.59
C TRP A 88 1.71 -9.52 -1.09
N ALA A 89 3.02 -9.34 -1.24
CA ALA A 89 3.68 -8.07 -1.02
C ALA A 89 4.43 -7.60 -2.27
N ALA A 90 4.59 -6.28 -2.40
CA ALA A 90 5.65 -5.68 -3.19
C ALA A 90 6.46 -4.73 -2.29
N VAL A 91 7.77 -4.77 -2.44
CA VAL A 91 8.70 -3.85 -1.78
C VAL A 91 9.43 -3.10 -2.87
N TRP A 92 9.41 -1.77 -2.81
CA TRP A 92 10.06 -0.87 -3.76
C TRP A 92 11.06 0.01 -3.03
N ARG A 93 12.31 -0.02 -3.47
CA ARG A 93 13.41 0.79 -2.94
C ARG A 93 13.69 1.94 -3.89
N TYR A 94 13.56 3.16 -3.38
CA TYR A 94 13.96 4.38 -4.09
C TYR A 94 15.48 4.59 -4.04
N PRO A 95 16.06 5.47 -4.88
CA PRO A 95 17.50 5.72 -4.90
C PRO A 95 18.08 6.26 -3.58
N ASP A 96 17.26 6.88 -2.74
CA ASP A 96 17.63 7.37 -1.40
C ASP A 96 17.47 6.30 -0.31
N ASN A 97 17.28 5.04 -0.69
CA ASN A 97 17.03 3.87 0.16
C ASN A 97 15.72 3.92 0.96
N THR A 98 14.83 4.86 0.67
CA THR A 98 13.48 4.82 1.24
C THR A 98 12.69 3.65 0.66
N ILE A 99 11.78 3.11 1.46
CA ILE A 99 11.02 1.91 1.10
C ILE A 99 9.53 2.22 1.00
N LEU A 100 8.94 1.81 -0.11
CA LEU A 100 7.51 1.69 -0.31
C LEU A 100 7.12 0.20 -0.27
N THR A 101 6.25 -0.16 0.66
CA THR A 101 5.66 -1.48 0.80
C THR A 101 4.20 -1.45 0.35
N VAL A 102 3.82 -2.40 -0.50
CA VAL A 102 2.44 -2.71 -0.83
C VAL A 102 2.14 -4.10 -0.28
N LEU A 103 1.08 -4.23 0.52
CA LEU A 103 0.54 -5.51 0.99
C LEU A 103 -0.84 -5.71 0.41
N ILE A 104 -1.09 -6.86 -0.21
CA ILE A 104 -2.40 -7.28 -0.69
C ILE A 104 -2.89 -8.41 0.20
N LYS A 105 -4.04 -8.18 0.83
CA LYS A 105 -4.72 -9.17 1.65
C LYS A 105 -5.70 -9.97 0.81
N ARG A 106 -5.52 -11.28 0.84
CA ARG A 106 -6.42 -12.24 0.21
C ARG A 106 -7.75 -12.24 0.96
N ASN A 107 -8.85 -12.34 0.23
CA ASN A 107 -10.15 -12.64 0.82
C ASN A 107 -10.12 -14.05 1.43
N SER A 108 -10.52 -14.21 2.69
CA SER A 108 -10.51 -15.48 3.43
C SER A 108 -11.17 -16.63 2.66
N ASP A 109 -12.17 -16.32 1.82
CA ASP A 109 -12.99 -17.29 1.08
C ASP A 109 -12.34 -17.85 -0.18
N VAL A 110 -11.18 -17.32 -0.62
CA VAL A 110 -10.46 -17.84 -1.80
C VAL A 110 -9.14 -18.49 -1.40
N GLU A 111 -8.65 -19.51 -2.08
CA GLU A 111 -7.38 -20.17 -1.70
C GLU A 111 -6.16 -19.24 -1.84
N LYS A 112 -6.11 -18.45 -2.92
CA LYS A 112 -4.99 -17.56 -3.26
C LYS A 112 -5.45 -16.43 -4.19
N ILE A 113 -4.65 -15.37 -4.26
CA ILE A 113 -4.80 -14.31 -5.27
C ILE A 113 -4.11 -14.77 -6.55
N ALA A 114 -4.87 -14.89 -7.64
CA ALA A 114 -4.33 -15.17 -8.96
C ALA A 114 -3.51 -13.96 -9.46
N ASN A 115 -2.31 -14.23 -10.01
CA ASN A 115 -1.41 -13.18 -10.50
C ASN A 115 -1.05 -12.11 -9.45
N GLY A 116 -1.03 -12.47 -8.16
CA GLY A 116 -0.80 -11.51 -7.07
C GLY A 116 0.47 -10.67 -7.24
N GLY A 117 1.56 -11.23 -7.79
CA GLY A 117 2.76 -10.46 -8.13
C GLY A 117 2.52 -9.36 -9.18
N SER A 118 1.75 -9.64 -10.23
CA SER A 118 1.41 -8.63 -11.25
C SER A 118 0.52 -7.53 -10.67
N ILE A 119 -0.41 -7.89 -9.79
CA ILE A 119 -1.28 -6.92 -9.10
C ILE A 119 -0.44 -6.05 -8.16
N ALA A 120 0.42 -6.65 -7.35
CA ALA A 120 1.30 -5.94 -6.43
C ALA A 120 2.19 -4.94 -7.17
N LYS A 121 2.80 -5.37 -8.27
CA LYS A 121 3.56 -4.47 -9.16
C LYS A 121 2.71 -3.32 -9.69
N SER A 122 1.51 -3.60 -10.19
CA SER A 122 0.62 -2.57 -10.76
C SER A 122 0.19 -1.53 -9.72
N VAL A 123 -0.03 -1.97 -8.47
CA VAL A 123 -0.31 -1.04 -7.36
C VAL A 123 0.95 -0.23 -7.04
N THR A 124 2.14 -0.84 -7.00
CA THR A 124 3.39 -0.09 -6.84
C THR A 124 3.58 0.94 -7.95
N GLU A 125 3.33 0.59 -9.20
CA GLU A 125 3.38 1.51 -10.36
C GLU A 125 2.50 2.75 -10.17
N LEU A 126 1.31 2.57 -9.58
CA LEU A 126 0.38 3.65 -9.31
C LEU A 126 0.87 4.59 -8.19
N PHE A 127 1.47 4.04 -7.12
CA PHE A 127 1.79 4.81 -5.92
C PHE A 127 3.22 5.37 -5.88
N ALA A 128 4.19 4.64 -6.45
CA ALA A 128 5.60 5.00 -6.41
C ALA A 128 5.94 6.45 -6.84
N PRO A 129 5.33 7.02 -7.90
CA PRO A 129 5.70 8.38 -8.31
C PRO A 129 5.11 9.47 -7.40
N HIS A 130 4.11 9.16 -6.56
CA HIS A 130 3.34 10.17 -5.82
C HIS A 130 3.59 10.15 -4.32
N VAL A 131 3.91 8.98 -3.76
CA VAL A 131 4.06 8.81 -2.31
C VAL A 131 5.17 9.69 -1.70
N PRO A 132 6.36 9.86 -2.30
CA PRO A 132 7.40 10.72 -1.73
C PRO A 132 6.93 12.16 -1.53
N GLN A 133 6.23 12.72 -2.53
CA GLN A 133 5.66 14.07 -2.42
C GLN A 133 4.57 14.15 -1.35
N ALA A 134 3.67 13.16 -1.30
CA ALA A 134 2.64 13.11 -0.27
C ALA A 134 3.23 12.97 1.15
N ALA A 135 4.33 12.22 1.29
CA ALA A 135 5.02 12.03 2.56
C ALA A 135 5.79 13.30 3.03
N ALA A 136 6.21 14.17 2.13
CA ALA A 136 6.83 15.44 2.47
C ALA A 136 5.83 16.54 2.89
N GLY A 137 4.52 16.29 2.73
CA GLY A 137 3.46 17.23 3.07
C GLY A 137 3.25 17.44 4.58
N PRO A 138 2.26 18.26 4.99
CA PRO A 138 1.86 18.37 6.39
C PRO A 138 1.07 17.14 6.86
N THR A 139 1.12 16.82 8.15
CA THR A 139 0.36 15.74 8.80
C THR A 139 -1.12 15.80 8.41
N GLN A 140 -1.66 14.69 7.89
CA GLN A 140 -3.04 14.59 7.43
C GLN A 140 -3.64 13.22 7.70
N LYS A 141 -4.93 13.19 8.02
CA LYS A 141 -5.72 11.95 8.17
C LYS A 141 -7.05 12.11 7.46
N LEU A 142 -7.34 11.20 6.53
CA LEU A 142 -8.55 11.22 5.72
C LEU A 142 -9.17 9.82 5.70
N THR A 143 -10.50 9.76 5.73
CA THR A 143 -11.24 8.52 5.52
C THR A 143 -12.35 8.80 4.53
N PHE A 144 -12.38 8.01 3.46
CA PHE A 144 -13.35 8.11 2.40
C PHE A 144 -14.15 6.80 2.29
N TYR A 145 -15.44 6.96 2.08
CA TYR A 145 -16.41 5.88 2.01
C TYR A 145 -17.07 5.96 0.64
N PRO A 146 -16.73 5.06 -0.30
CA PRO A 146 -17.34 5.07 -1.61
C PRO A 146 -18.85 4.83 -1.49
N PRO A 147 -19.70 5.53 -2.26
CA PRO A 147 -21.15 5.35 -2.18
C PRO A 147 -21.55 4.01 -2.83
N ASN A 148 -21.44 2.92 -2.09
CA ASN A 148 -21.82 1.57 -2.51
C ASN A 148 -22.42 0.75 -1.36
N GLU A 149 -23.07 -0.36 -1.69
CA GLU A 149 -23.79 -1.21 -0.71
C GLU A 149 -22.89 -1.76 0.39
N ASP A 150 -21.66 -2.17 0.06
CA ASP A 150 -20.69 -2.66 1.05
C ASP A 150 -20.39 -1.58 2.09
N THR A 151 -20.22 -0.35 1.64
CA THR A 151 -19.94 0.81 2.51
C THR A 151 -21.16 1.20 3.33
N ALA A 152 -22.36 1.16 2.75
CA ALA A 152 -23.60 1.38 3.49
C ALA A 152 -23.80 0.34 4.60
N ARG A 153 -23.51 -0.93 4.30
CA ARG A 153 -23.53 -2.05 5.27
C ARG A 153 -22.50 -1.87 6.37
N GLU A 154 -21.23 -1.61 6.04
CA GLU A 154 -20.17 -1.42 7.05
C GLU A 154 -20.42 -0.24 7.99
N LEU A 155 -21.04 0.83 7.48
CA LEU A 155 -21.33 2.03 8.27
C LEU A 155 -22.71 2.01 8.96
N GLY A 156 -23.52 0.96 8.75
CA GLY A 156 -24.89 0.91 9.25
C GLY A 156 -25.79 2.02 8.69
N ILE A 157 -25.49 2.52 7.49
CA ILE A 157 -26.25 3.59 6.83
C ILE A 157 -27.39 2.95 6.04
N HIS A 158 -28.62 3.12 6.52
CA HIS A 158 -29.82 2.59 5.89
C HIS A 158 -30.50 3.57 4.91
N ASP A 159 -30.16 4.86 4.96
CA ASP A 159 -30.74 5.89 4.10
C ASP A 159 -29.65 6.83 3.52
N GLY A 160 -29.51 6.83 2.20
CA GLY A 160 -29.09 8.02 1.44
C GLY A 160 -27.69 8.59 1.66
N GLY A 161 -26.65 7.76 1.51
CA GLY A 161 -25.33 8.17 0.98
C GLY A 161 -24.43 9.07 1.84
N ALA A 162 -23.31 8.53 2.31
CA ALA A 162 -22.21 9.34 2.86
C ALA A 162 -21.69 10.31 1.78
N THR A 163 -21.72 11.61 2.06
CA THR A 163 -21.24 12.66 1.16
C THR A 163 -19.72 12.58 1.00
N PRO A 164 -19.17 12.40 -0.22
CA PRO A 164 -17.74 12.54 -0.48
C PRO A 164 -17.25 13.94 -0.08
N LEU A 165 -16.25 14.02 0.80
CA LEU A 165 -15.50 15.27 0.96
C LEU A 165 -14.64 15.47 -0.29
N LYS A 166 -15.08 16.38 -1.18
CA LYS A 166 -14.19 17.04 -2.14
C LYS A 166 -13.61 18.30 -1.49
N PRO A 167 -12.35 18.66 -1.80
CA PRO A 167 -11.50 18.05 -2.80
C PRO A 167 -10.54 16.99 -2.23
N TRP A 168 -10.01 16.16 -3.13
CA TRP A 168 -8.77 15.41 -2.94
C TRP A 168 -7.70 16.33 -2.33
N PRO A 169 -6.84 15.88 -1.39
CA PRO A 169 -5.76 16.72 -0.91
C PRO A 169 -4.89 17.12 -2.10
N SER A 170 -5.03 18.38 -2.51
CA SER A 170 -4.08 19.01 -3.43
C SER A 170 -2.88 19.40 -2.59
N PRO A 171 -1.65 19.24 -3.09
CA PRO A 171 -0.52 19.92 -2.48
C PRO A 171 -0.87 21.41 -2.43
N SER A 172 -0.74 22.01 -1.25
CA SER A 172 -0.84 23.47 -1.14
C SER A 172 0.12 24.11 -2.15
N PRO A 173 -0.29 25.22 -2.80
CA PRO A 173 0.55 25.91 -3.79
C PRO A 173 1.89 26.39 -3.21
#